data_AF-A0A0K9GPW1-F1
#
_entry.id   AF-A0A0K9GPW1-F1
#
_cell.length_a   1.000
_cell.length_b   1.000
_cell.length_c   1.000
_cell.angle_alpha   90.00
_cell.angle_beta   90.00
_cell.angle_gamma   90.00
#
_symmetry.space_group_name_H-M   'P 1'
#
loop_
_entity.id
_entity.type
_entity.pdbx_description
1 polymer ?
#
loop_
_entity_poly.entity_id
_entity_poly.type
_entity_poly.pdbx_seq_one_letter_code
_entity_poly.pdbx_strand_id
1 'polypeptide(L)'
;MEKFTEMAEQYRPMIYSIIQSLSIYKNQEEFYQVGLIALWEAQTKFDSSRGALFSTYAYKVIKGKLLNELRKNVRIDDTYTVTDISVMAEDPALSSCDLHLESEYLSCYCKNLTEAQKRWVIGTFRDHLSISEMADIYGVSNSAVKSWRKSAIMKLQKNLVEHYI
;
A
#
# COMPACT_ATOMS: atom_id res chain seq x y z
N MET A 1 -33.55 -10.51 -6.44
CA MET A 1 -32.24 -9.82 -6.53
C MET A 1 -32.23 -8.48 -5.81
N GLU A 2 -33.34 -7.73 -5.77
CA GLU A 2 -33.44 -6.36 -5.22
C GLU A 2 -33.05 -6.22 -3.73
N LYS A 3 -33.29 -7.24 -2.91
CA LYS A 3 -33.04 -7.16 -1.45
C LYS A 3 -31.55 -7.06 -1.08
N PHE A 4 -30.66 -7.63 -1.89
CA PHE A 4 -29.22 -7.52 -1.65
C PHE A 4 -28.66 -6.20 -2.18
N THR A 5 -29.17 -5.71 -3.32
CA THR A 5 -28.71 -4.45 -3.90
C THR A 5 -29.01 -3.26 -2.98
N GLU A 6 -30.17 -3.24 -2.31
CA GLU A 6 -30.47 -2.21 -1.30
C GLU A 6 -29.50 -2.27 -0.10
N MET A 7 -29.20 -3.48 0.40
CA MET A 7 -28.23 -3.67 1.48
C MET A 7 -26.81 -3.27 1.05
N ALA A 8 -26.42 -3.58 -0.18
CA ALA A 8 -25.13 -3.20 -0.75
C ALA A 8 -24.98 -1.67 -0.76
N GLU A 9 -26.01 -0.93 -1.17
CA GLU A 9 -25.99 0.54 -1.13
C GLU A 9 -25.91 1.09 0.31
N GLN A 10 -26.63 0.49 1.26
CA GLN A 10 -26.54 0.90 2.67
C GLN A 10 -25.15 0.69 3.28
N TYR A 11 -24.47 -0.41 2.92
CA TYR A 11 -23.16 -0.76 3.45
C TYR A 11 -22.00 -0.24 2.61
N ARG A 12 -22.27 0.37 1.45
CA ARG A 12 -21.27 0.99 0.58
C ARG A 12 -20.33 1.94 1.34
N PRO A 13 -20.81 2.89 2.19
CA PRO A 13 -19.92 3.79 2.93
C PRO A 13 -19.00 3.04 3.90
N MET A 14 -19.48 1.95 4.50
CA MET A 14 -18.69 1.12 5.41
C MET A 14 -17.57 0.41 4.66
N ILE A 15 -17.84 -0.15 3.48
CA ILE A 15 -16.82 -0.82 2.66
C ILE A 15 -15.73 0.18 2.26
N TYR A 16 -16.09 1.35 1.75
CA TYR A 16 -15.11 2.39 1.38
C TYR A 16 -14.33 2.91 2.58
N SER A 17 -14.97 3.08 3.74
CA SER A 17 -14.27 3.45 4.99
C SER A 17 -13.22 2.40 5.37
N ILE A 18 -13.52 1.11 5.22
CA ILE A 18 -12.56 0.04 5.49
C ILE A 18 -11.41 0.08 4.47
N ILE A 19 -11.69 0.24 3.17
CA ILE A 19 -10.68 0.37 2.10
C ILE A 19 -9.70 1.51 2.43
N GLN A 20 -10.23 2.68 2.81
CA GLN A 20 -9.43 3.83 3.25
C GLN A 20 -8.61 3.51 4.50
N SER A 21 -9.22 2.86 5.51
CA SER A 21 -8.52 2.48 6.75
C SER A 21 -7.37 1.50 6.54
N LEU A 22 -7.42 0.71 5.46
CA LEU A 22 -6.36 -0.21 5.05
C LEU A 22 -5.34 0.43 4.11
N SER A 23 -5.47 1.73 3.82
CA SER A 23 -4.60 2.47 2.88
C SER A 23 -4.53 1.83 1.50
N ILE A 24 -5.64 1.25 1.03
CA ILE A 24 -5.75 0.67 -0.31
C ILE A 24 -6.00 1.82 -1.29
N TYR A 25 -5.00 2.15 -2.11
CA TYR A 25 -5.08 3.22 -3.11
C TYR A 25 -5.13 2.72 -4.55
N LYS A 26 -4.62 1.51 -4.83
CA LYS A 26 -4.74 0.83 -6.13
C LYS A 26 -5.98 -0.08 -6.15
N ASN A 27 -6.55 -0.28 -7.33
CA ASN A 27 -7.64 -1.23 -7.62
C ASN A 27 -8.85 -1.13 -6.66
N GLN A 28 -9.24 0.08 -6.26
CA GLN A 28 -10.30 0.27 -5.27
C GLN A 28 -11.65 -0.37 -5.69
N GLU A 29 -11.94 -0.42 -6.99
CA GLU A 29 -13.15 -1.09 -7.50
C GLU A 29 -13.11 -2.61 -7.29
N GLU A 30 -11.97 -3.27 -7.50
CA GLU A 30 -11.81 -4.71 -7.23
C GLU A 30 -11.96 -4.99 -5.73
N PHE A 31 -11.32 -4.18 -4.88
CA PHE A 31 -11.49 -4.29 -3.44
C PHE A 31 -12.93 -4.02 -3.00
N TYR A 32 -13.63 -3.10 -3.64
CA TYR A 32 -15.06 -2.88 -3.38
C TYR A 32 -15.88 -4.13 -3.72
N GLN A 33 -15.62 -4.79 -4.84
CA GLN A 33 -16.28 -6.06 -5.21
C GLN A 33 -15.99 -7.17 -4.19
N VAL A 34 -14.74 -7.29 -3.71
CA VAL A 34 -14.37 -8.21 -2.62
C VAL A 34 -15.17 -7.89 -1.35
N GLY A 35 -15.36 -6.60 -1.05
CA GLY A 35 -16.18 -6.13 0.07
C GLY A 35 -17.65 -6.55 -0.07
N LEU A 36 -18.22 -6.46 -1.27
CA LEU A 36 -19.59 -6.92 -1.55
C LEU A 36 -19.74 -8.44 -1.38
N ILE A 37 -18.76 -9.22 -1.86
CA ILE A 37 -18.75 -10.68 -1.66
C ILE A 37 -18.70 -11.01 -0.17
N ALA A 38 -17.86 -10.30 0.60
CA ALA A 38 -17.76 -10.49 2.04
C ALA A 38 -19.06 -10.10 2.77
N LEU A 39 -19.74 -9.04 2.33
CA LEU A 39 -21.04 -8.64 2.86
C LEU A 39 -22.11 -9.72 2.61
N TRP A 40 -22.13 -10.31 1.41
CA TRP A 40 -23.04 -11.42 1.08
C TRP A 40 -22.76 -12.67 1.93
N GLU A 41 -21.49 -13.00 2.13
CA GLU A 41 -21.10 -14.09 3.04
C GLU A 41 -21.48 -13.80 4.49
N ALA A 42 -21.35 -12.55 4.93
CA ALA A 42 -21.77 -12.15 6.26
C ALA A 42 -23.29 -12.32 6.42
N GLN A 43 -24.08 -11.93 5.42
CA GLN A 43 -25.54 -12.08 5.44
C GLN A 43 -25.97 -13.55 5.55
N THR A 44 -25.31 -14.46 4.83
CA THR A 44 -25.66 -15.88 4.81
C THR A 44 -25.25 -16.63 6.08
N LYS A 45 -24.17 -16.21 6.73
CA LYS A 45 -23.60 -16.88 7.92
C LYS A 45 -23.94 -16.21 9.24
N PHE A 46 -24.61 -15.06 9.20
CA PHE A 46 -24.95 -14.33 10.42
C PHE A 46 -25.99 -15.08 11.24
N ASP A 47 -25.72 -15.18 12.53
CA ASP A 47 -26.54 -15.86 13.51
C ASP A 47 -26.89 -14.87 14.62
N SER A 48 -28.16 -14.43 14.64
CA SER A 48 -28.67 -13.45 15.59
C SER A 48 -28.73 -13.96 17.02
N SER A 49 -28.70 -15.28 17.24
CA SER A 49 -28.70 -15.89 18.58
C SER A 49 -27.39 -15.63 19.36
N ARG A 50 -26.33 -15.23 18.66
CA ARG A 50 -24.99 -14.96 19.23
C ARG A 50 -24.85 -13.56 19.85
N GLY A 51 -25.92 -12.77 19.87
CA GLY A 51 -25.97 -11.47 20.55
C GLY A 51 -25.18 -10.32 19.91
N ALA A 52 -24.59 -10.52 18.73
CA ALA A 52 -23.88 -9.47 18.01
C ALA A 52 -24.80 -8.76 17.01
N LEU A 53 -24.66 -7.44 16.89
CA LEU A 53 -25.31 -6.68 15.81
C LEU A 53 -24.72 -7.07 14.45
N PHE A 54 -25.59 -7.23 13.44
CA PHE A 54 -25.16 -7.57 12.08
C PHE A 54 -24.11 -6.60 11.54
N SER A 55 -24.24 -5.30 11.79
CA SER A 55 -23.28 -4.28 11.36
C SER A 55 -21.87 -4.53 11.91
N THR A 56 -21.76 -4.94 13.17
CA THR A 56 -20.47 -5.24 13.82
C THR A 56 -19.86 -6.52 13.27
N TYR A 57 -20.69 -7.52 13.01
CA TYR A 57 -20.26 -8.78 12.38
C TYR A 57 -19.80 -8.55 10.93
N ALA A 58 -20.60 -7.86 10.13
CA ALA A 58 -20.29 -7.52 8.74
C ALA A 58 -18.98 -6.73 8.64
N TYR A 59 -18.77 -5.72 9.49
CA TYR A 59 -17.51 -4.97 9.53
C TYR A 59 -16.29 -5.90 9.73
N LYS A 60 -16.36 -6.84 10.68
CA LYS A 60 -15.27 -7.80 10.95
C LYS A 60 -15.01 -8.71 9.75
N VAL A 61 -16.06 -9.24 9.13
CA VAL A 61 -15.97 -10.14 7.98
C VAL A 61 -15.38 -9.42 6.76
N ILE A 62 -15.92 -8.24 6.43
CA ILE A 62 -15.46 -7.42 5.30
C ILE A 62 -14.00 -7.04 5.48
N LYS A 63 -13.62 -6.51 6.65
CA LYS A 63 -12.24 -6.11 6.94
C LYS A 63 -11.27 -7.29 6.85
N GLY A 64 -11.66 -8.46 7.34
CA GLY A 64 -10.86 -9.68 7.25
C GLY A 64 -10.65 -10.13 5.80
N LYS A 65 -11.71 -10.11 4.99
CA LYS A 65 -11.65 -10.50 3.57
C LYS A 65 -10.76 -9.56 2.76
N LEU A 66 -10.94 -8.24 2.93
CA LEU A 66 -10.12 -7.23 2.27
C LEU A 66 -8.64 -7.33 2.67
N LEU A 67 -8.35 -7.59 3.94
CA LEU A 67 -6.97 -7.78 4.40
C LEU A 67 -6.32 -9.02 3.79
N ASN A 68 -7.07 -10.11 3.62
CA ASN A 68 -6.58 -11.32 2.98
C ASN A 68 -6.31 -11.10 1.48
N GLU A 69 -7.20 -10.40 0.77
CA GLU A 69 -6.96 -10.06 -0.64
C GLU A 69 -5.78 -9.09 -0.80
N LEU A 70 -5.62 -8.13 0.11
CA LEU A 70 -4.45 -7.25 0.08
C LEU A 70 -3.14 -8.03 0.22
N ARG A 71 -3.09 -9.01 1.13
CA ARG A 71 -1.92 -9.89 1.30
C ARG A 71 -1.61 -10.75 0.07
N LYS A 72 -2.64 -11.19 -0.66
CA LYS A 72 -2.46 -11.94 -1.91
C LYS A 72 -1.93 -11.05 -3.02
N ASN A 73 -2.48 -9.84 -3.16
CA ASN A 73 -2.03 -8.87 -4.16
C ASN A 73 -0.57 -8.46 -3.97
N VAL A 74 -0.11 -8.28 -2.72
CA VAL A 74 1.32 -8.03 -2.44
C VAL A 74 2.20 -9.19 -2.93
N ARG A 75 1.82 -10.44 -2.65
CA ARG A 75 2.56 -11.61 -3.15
C ARG A 75 2.58 -11.71 -4.68
N ILE A 76 1.51 -11.29 -5.33
CA ILE A 76 1.38 -11.25 -6.78
C ILE A 76 2.34 -10.19 -7.34
N ASP A 77 2.32 -8.96 -6.83
CA ASP A 77 3.25 -7.89 -7.25
C ASP A 77 4.73 -8.32 -7.08
N ASP A 78 5.06 -8.98 -5.97
CA ASP A 78 6.40 -9.55 -5.74
C ASP A 78 6.76 -10.68 -6.73
N THR A 79 5.77 -11.36 -7.33
CA THR A 79 5.97 -12.44 -8.31
C THR A 79 6.01 -11.92 -9.75
N TYR A 80 5.28 -10.84 -10.06
CA TYR A 80 5.14 -10.30 -11.42
C TYR A 80 6.11 -9.15 -11.75
N THR A 81 6.92 -8.68 -10.80
CA THR A 81 7.99 -7.68 -11.03
C THR A 81 9.21 -8.22 -11.80
N VAL A 82 9.21 -9.49 -12.25
CA VAL A 82 10.27 -10.08 -13.08
C VAL A 82 10.04 -9.89 -14.59
N THR A 83 8.98 -9.21 -15.02
CA THR A 83 8.72 -8.99 -16.45
C THR A 83 8.20 -7.59 -16.71
N ASP A 84 9.12 -6.62 -16.78
CA ASP A 84 9.06 -5.46 -17.68
C ASP A 84 10.47 -4.86 -17.88
N ILE A 85 11.48 -5.74 -17.98
CA ILE A 85 12.83 -5.42 -18.47
C ILE A 85 13.18 -6.49 -19.50
N SER A 86 13.57 -6.07 -20.70
CA SER A 86 13.66 -6.84 -21.96
C SER A 86 12.27 -6.99 -22.62
N VAL A 87 11.89 -6.22 -23.63
CA VAL A 87 12.52 -5.99 -24.94
C VAL A 87 12.02 -4.59 -25.40
N MET A 88 12.81 -3.63 -25.86
CA MET A 88 13.41 -3.58 -27.20
C MET A 88 14.46 -2.44 -27.32
N ALA A 89 15.57 -2.76 -27.97
CA ALA A 89 16.54 -1.89 -28.64
C ALA A 89 17.33 -0.88 -27.76
N GLU A 90 18.60 -1.20 -27.56
CA GLU A 90 19.63 -0.37 -26.94
C GLU A 90 19.97 0.86 -27.83
N ASP A 91 19.63 2.06 -27.37
CA ASP A 91 20.35 3.29 -27.71
C ASP A 91 21.17 3.72 -26.46
N PRO A 92 22.50 3.55 -26.47
CA PRO A 92 23.35 3.88 -25.31
C PRO A 92 23.31 5.36 -24.90
N ALA A 93 22.90 6.27 -25.80
CA ALA A 93 22.91 7.70 -25.53
C ALA A 93 21.67 8.19 -24.76
N LEU A 94 20.54 7.47 -24.86
CA LEU A 94 19.31 7.81 -24.13
C LEU A 94 19.32 7.27 -22.68
N SER A 95 20.03 6.17 -22.44
CA SER A 95 20.10 5.53 -21.10
C SER A 95 20.84 6.36 -20.05
N SER A 96 21.81 7.21 -20.44
CA SER A 96 22.57 8.02 -19.48
C SER A 96 21.84 9.28 -19.00
N CYS A 97 20.88 9.79 -19.78
CA CYS A 97 20.21 11.06 -19.46
C CYS A 97 19.09 10.88 -18.43
N ASP A 98 18.29 9.82 -18.50
CA ASP A 98 17.18 9.60 -17.55
C ASP A 98 17.68 9.25 -16.14
N LEU A 99 18.75 8.45 -16.02
CA LEU A 99 19.34 8.11 -14.72
C LEU A 99 20.03 9.31 -14.04
N HIS A 100 20.56 10.26 -14.83
CA HIS A 100 21.20 11.46 -14.29
C HIS A 100 20.15 12.47 -13.76
N LEU A 101 19.02 12.60 -14.47
CA LEU A 101 17.87 13.37 -13.98
C LEU A 101 17.36 12.79 -12.65
N GLU A 102 17.10 11.48 -12.58
CA GLU A 102 16.55 10.86 -11.35
C GLU A 102 17.44 11.06 -10.12
N SER A 103 18.77 10.99 -10.28
CA SER A 103 19.71 11.26 -9.19
C SER A 103 19.68 12.72 -8.72
N GLU A 104 19.48 13.67 -9.64
CA GLU A 104 19.45 15.11 -9.35
C GLU A 104 18.10 15.54 -8.72
N TYR A 105 16.99 14.98 -9.19
CA TYR A 105 15.66 15.16 -8.59
C TYR A 105 15.59 14.51 -7.19
N LEU A 106 16.13 13.31 -6.99
CA LEU A 106 16.11 12.68 -5.67
C LEU A 106 16.88 13.50 -4.62
N SER A 107 17.96 14.17 -5.05
CA SER A 107 18.74 15.07 -4.20
C SER A 107 17.89 16.22 -3.65
N CYS A 108 17.02 16.84 -4.48
CA CYS A 108 16.21 17.98 -4.03
C CYS A 108 15.14 17.59 -2.99
N TYR A 109 14.50 16.43 -3.17
CA TYR A 109 13.49 15.93 -2.22
C TYR A 109 14.12 15.40 -0.92
N CYS A 110 15.38 14.97 -0.95
CA CYS A 110 16.09 14.43 0.21
C CYS A 110 16.85 15.47 1.05
N LYS A 111 16.84 16.77 0.69
CA LYS A 111 17.62 17.83 1.38
C LYS A 111 17.37 17.90 2.89
N ASN A 112 16.12 17.71 3.32
CA ASN A 112 15.71 17.84 4.73
C ASN A 112 15.67 16.50 5.50
N LEU A 113 16.13 15.41 4.88
CA LEU A 113 16.17 14.09 5.51
C LEU A 113 17.44 13.93 6.34
N THR A 114 17.33 13.28 7.50
CA THR A 114 18.50 12.86 8.27
C THR A 114 19.20 11.68 7.59
N GLU A 115 20.45 11.41 7.94
CA GLU A 115 21.20 10.29 7.36
C GLU A 115 20.49 8.94 7.52
N ALA A 116 19.83 8.72 8.66
CA ALA A 116 19.02 7.53 8.89
C ALA A 116 17.79 7.44 7.96
N GLN A 117 17.16 8.58 7.65
CA GLN A 117 16.02 8.66 6.73
C GLN A 117 16.48 8.45 5.28
N LYS A 118 17.62 9.02 4.89
CA LYS A 118 18.24 8.81 3.57
C LYS A 118 18.62 7.35 3.36
N ARG A 119 19.26 6.72 4.36
CA ARG A 119 19.56 5.28 4.36
C ARG A 119 18.31 4.44 4.13
N TRP A 120 17.19 4.81 4.74
CA TRP A 120 15.92 4.13 4.49
C TRP A 120 15.41 4.32 3.05
N VAL A 121 15.46 5.53 2.51
CA VAL A 121 15.04 5.80 1.12
C VAL A 121 15.90 5.00 0.14
N ILE A 122 17.23 5.09 0.25
CA ILE A 122 18.15 4.37 -0.64
C ILE A 122 17.98 2.86 -0.49
N GLY A 123 18.01 2.35 0.74
CA GLY A 123 17.87 0.92 1.01
C GLY A 123 16.56 0.34 0.49
N THR A 124 15.46 1.10 0.54
CA THR A 124 14.15 0.63 0.06
C THR A 124 14.02 0.71 -1.46
N PHE A 125 14.40 1.84 -2.06
CA PHE A 125 14.08 2.12 -3.47
C PHE A 125 15.19 1.74 -4.44
N ARG A 126 16.45 1.76 -4.00
CA ARG A 126 17.61 1.39 -4.83
C ARG A 126 18.05 -0.06 -4.58
N ASP A 127 18.16 -0.43 -3.30
CA ASP A 127 18.75 -1.70 -2.90
C ASP A 127 17.71 -2.78 -2.58
N HIS A 128 16.41 -2.44 -2.64
CA HIS A 128 15.26 -3.32 -2.38
C HIS A 128 15.33 -4.10 -1.06
N LEU A 129 15.98 -3.52 -0.04
CA LEU A 129 16.17 -4.13 1.26
C LEU A 129 14.86 -4.15 2.07
N SER A 130 14.59 -5.30 2.69
CA SER A 130 13.53 -5.40 3.68
C SER A 130 13.87 -4.65 4.96
N ILE A 131 12.85 -4.40 5.78
CA ILE A 131 13.01 -3.75 7.09
C ILE A 131 13.97 -4.55 8.00
N SER A 132 13.97 -5.87 7.89
CA SER A 132 14.86 -6.73 8.68
C SER A 132 16.29 -6.65 8.17
N GLU A 133 16.50 -6.76 6.85
CA GLU A 133 17.85 -6.66 6.27
C GLU A 133 18.47 -5.29 6.55
N MET A 134 17.68 -4.22 6.47
CA MET A 134 18.11 -2.89 6.90
C MET A 134 18.47 -2.83 8.40
N ALA A 135 17.66 -3.46 9.25
CA ALA A 135 17.92 -3.50 10.69
C ALA A 135 19.24 -4.22 10.98
N ASP A 136 19.51 -5.31 10.28
CA ASP A 136 20.71 -6.12 10.40
C ASP A 136 21.94 -5.38 9.84
N ILE A 137 21.84 -4.78 8.64
CA ILE A 137 22.93 -4.03 7.98
C ILE A 137 23.34 -2.80 8.80
N TYR A 138 22.36 -2.05 9.33
CA TYR A 138 22.65 -0.82 10.07
C TYR A 138 22.77 -1.05 11.58
N GLY A 139 22.64 -2.28 12.07
CA GLY A 139 22.78 -2.64 13.48
C GLY A 139 21.74 -1.97 14.39
N VAL A 140 20.50 -1.81 13.90
CA VAL A 140 19.41 -1.15 14.63
C VAL A 140 18.20 -2.07 14.80
N SER A 141 17.24 -1.67 15.63
CA SER A 141 16.00 -2.43 15.75
C SER A 141 15.07 -2.22 14.54
N ASN A 142 14.26 -3.24 14.23
CA ASN A 142 13.17 -3.14 13.26
C ASN A 142 12.23 -1.95 13.52
N SER A 143 12.03 -1.58 14.79
CA SER A 143 11.23 -0.41 15.19
C SER A 143 11.90 0.91 14.84
N ALA A 144 13.24 0.99 14.92
CA ALA A 144 14.00 2.15 14.48
C ALA A 144 13.86 2.36 12.97
N VAL A 145 14.02 1.29 12.17
CA VAL A 145 13.84 1.35 10.70
C VAL A 145 12.43 1.80 10.32
N LYS A 146 11.39 1.27 11.00
CA LYS A 146 9.99 1.73 10.82
C LYS A 146 9.81 3.20 11.19
N SER A 147 10.51 3.69 12.21
CA SER A 147 10.49 5.11 12.57
C SER A 147 11.18 5.96 11.51
N TRP A 148 12.31 5.52 10.95
CA TRP A 148 12.99 6.22 9.85
C TRP A 148 12.08 6.34 8.63
N ARG A 149 11.40 5.25 8.24
CA ARG A 149 10.37 5.22 7.20
C ARG A 149 9.30 6.28 7.42
N LYS A 150 8.66 6.25 8.59
CA LYS A 150 7.55 7.15 8.91
C LYS A 150 7.98 8.62 8.78
N SER A 151 9.12 8.97 9.37
CA SER A 151 9.63 10.35 9.32
C SER A 151 10.15 10.75 7.94
N ALA A 152 10.74 9.83 7.17
CA ALA A 152 11.19 10.10 5.80
C ALA A 152 10.01 10.42 4.89
N ILE A 153 8.95 9.60 4.91
CA ILE A 153 7.74 9.80 4.09
C ILE A 153 7.08 11.16 4.39
N MET A 154 6.89 11.50 5.67
CA MET A 154 6.29 12.78 6.05
C MET A 154 7.08 13.99 5.51
N LYS A 155 8.41 13.91 5.51
CA LYS A 155 9.26 14.98 4.98
C LYS A 155 9.26 15.03 3.46
N LEU A 156 9.30 13.87 2.79
CA LEU A 156 9.22 13.80 1.32
C LEU A 156 7.89 14.37 0.82
N GLN A 157 6.77 14.05 1.48
CA GLN A 157 5.45 14.61 1.15
C GLN A 157 5.41 16.13 1.33
N LYS A 158 6.00 16.65 2.41
CA LYS A 158 6.08 18.10 2.64
C LYS A 158 6.91 18.79 1.54
N ASN A 159 8.07 18.25 1.21
CA ASN A 159 8.96 18.81 0.20
C ASN A 159 8.35 18.77 -1.22
N LEU A 160 7.51 17.77 -1.52
CA LEU A 160 6.77 17.71 -2.80
C LEU A 160 5.75 18.86 -2.89
N VAL A 161 5.00 19.14 -1.82
CA VAL A 161 4.02 20.24 -1.82
C VAL A 161 4.70 21.61 -1.95
N GLU A 162 5.86 21.80 -1.32
CA GLU A 162 6.63 23.05 -1.41
C GLU A 162 7.27 23.28 -2.80
N HIS A 163 7.40 22.24 -3.64
CA HIS A 163 8.02 22.35 -4.96
C HIS A 163 7.01 22.58 -6.10
N TYR A 164 5.71 22.48 -5.82
CA TYR A 164 4.59 22.68 -6.75
C TYR A 164 3.76 23.94 -6.48
N ILE A 165 4.25 24.83 -5.59
CA ILE A 165 3.72 26.18 -5.32
C ILE A 165 4.77 27.19 -5.77
#